data_AF-A0A4Z0RXI4-F1
#
_entry.id   AF-A0A4Z0RXI4-F1
#
_cell.length_a   1.000
_cell.length_b   1.000
_cell.length_c   1.000
_cell.angle_alpha   90.00
_cell.angle_beta   90.00
_cell.angle_gamma   90.00
#
_symmetry.space_group_name_H-M   'P 1'
#
loop_
_entity.id
_entity.type
_entity.pdbx_description
1 polymer ?
#
loop_
_entity_poly.entity_id
_entity_poly.type
_entity_poly.pdbx_seq_one_letter_code
_entity_poly.pdbx_strand_id
1 'polypeptide(L)'
;MIRYDLTNPATDVELVAMYRADFDVDVGRLYTYVPEIKGFQLHYDHDVVLSPAEMRDDDDVRFYLQVHGQNPTGRARMANIDFQLVQRDEINWA
;
A
#
# COMPACT_ATOMS: atom_id res chain seq x y z
N MET A 1 -8.68 -15.15 6.81
CA MET A 1 -7.27 -15.61 6.90
C MET A 1 -6.41 -14.37 6.78
N ILE A 2 -5.39 -14.20 7.62
CA ILE A 2 -4.47 -13.07 7.48
C ILE A 2 -3.57 -13.32 6.27
N ARG A 3 -3.51 -12.36 5.35
CA ARG A 3 -2.68 -12.36 4.15
C ARG A 3 -1.48 -11.41 4.26
N TYR A 4 -1.51 -10.45 5.17
CA TYR A 4 -0.38 -9.57 5.47
C TYR A 4 -0.33 -9.21 6.95
N ASP A 5 0.87 -9.13 7.53
CA ASP A 5 1.07 -8.86 8.95
C ASP A 5 2.00 -7.65 9.15
N LEU A 6 1.48 -6.56 9.74
CA LEU A 6 2.28 -5.35 10.00
C LEU A 6 3.37 -5.58 11.07
N THR A 7 3.18 -6.55 11.96
CA THR A 7 4.13 -6.91 13.03
C THR A 7 5.25 -7.82 12.53
N ASN A 8 4.98 -8.58 11.47
CA ASN A 8 5.95 -9.46 10.82
C ASN A 8 5.81 -9.39 9.29
N PRO A 9 6.22 -8.27 8.67
CA PRO A 9 6.04 -8.04 7.24
C PRO A 9 6.84 -9.07 6.43
N ALA A 10 6.19 -9.65 5.43
CA ALA A 10 6.85 -10.54 4.48
C ALA A 10 7.85 -9.74 3.60
N THR A 11 8.95 -10.38 3.20
CA THR A 11 10.04 -9.71 2.46
C THR A 11 9.85 -9.72 0.94
N ASP A 12 8.98 -10.60 0.44
CA ASP A 12 8.69 -10.82 -0.97
C ASP A 12 7.44 -10.09 -1.44
N VAL A 13 6.65 -9.54 -0.51
CA VAL A 13 5.43 -8.79 -0.81
C VAL A 13 5.33 -7.50 -0.01
N GLU A 14 4.77 -6.48 -0.65
CA GLU A 14 4.53 -5.16 -0.08
C GLU A 14 3.03 -4.95 0.09
N LEU A 15 2.64 -4.36 1.22
CA LEU A 15 1.29 -3.86 1.41
C LEU A 15 1.22 -2.44 0.88
N VAL A 16 0.33 -2.24 -0.08
CA VAL A 16 0.13 -0.99 -0.78
C VAL A 16 -1.29 -0.47 -0.52
N ALA A 17 -1.42 0.83 -0.29
CA ALA A 17 -2.67 1.53 -0.08
C ALA A 17 -2.86 2.63 -1.14
N MET A 18 -4.09 2.76 -1.64
CA MET A 18 -4.47 3.79 -2.62
C MET A 18 -5.89 4.30 -2.31
N TYR A 19 -6.10 5.60 -2.44
CA TYR A 19 -7.44 6.18 -2.31
C TYR A 19 -8.27 5.94 -3.56
N ARG A 20 -9.58 5.76 -3.43
CA ARG A 20 -10.52 5.59 -4.55
C ARG A 20 -10.42 6.69 -5.61
N ALA A 21 -10.18 7.93 -5.19
CA ALA A 21 -10.02 9.07 -6.09
C ALA A 21 -8.76 8.96 -6.98
N ASP A 22 -7.76 8.19 -6.55
CA ASP A 22 -6.48 8.03 -7.25
C ASP A 22 -6.52 6.94 -8.34
N PHE A 23 -7.61 6.18 -8.47
CA PHE A 23 -7.75 5.14 -9.51
C PHE A 23 -8.04 5.72 -10.90
N ASP A 24 -8.67 6.90 -10.95
CA ASP A 24 -9.09 7.54 -12.20
C ASP A 24 -8.03 8.50 -12.77
N VAL A 25 -6.90 8.68 -12.08
CA VAL A 25 -5.81 9.56 -12.52
C VAL A 25 -4.64 8.75 -13.09
N ASP A 26 -4.00 9.28 -14.14
CA ASP A 26 -2.86 8.62 -14.80
C ASP A 26 -1.66 8.38 -13.86
N VAL A 27 -1.61 9.06 -12.70
CA VAL A 27 -0.61 8.89 -11.64
C VAL A 27 -1.33 8.81 -10.30
N GLY A 28 -1.77 7.61 -9.91
CA GLY A 28 -2.37 7.39 -8.60
C GLY A 28 -1.36 7.58 -7.47
N ARG A 29 -1.80 8.14 -6.34
CA ARG A 29 -0.97 8.22 -5.12
C ARG A 29 -0.91 6.85 -4.48
N LEU A 30 0.25 6.23 -4.63
CA LEU A 30 0.54 4.92 -4.07
C LEU A 30 1.27 5.09 -2.75
N TYR A 31 0.74 4.48 -1.69
CA TYR A 31 1.37 4.46 -0.39
C TYR A 31 1.81 3.06 -0.03
N THR A 32 3.09 2.86 0.26
CA THR A 32 3.64 1.55 0.63
C THR A 32 3.88 1.50 2.13
N TYR A 33 3.51 0.40 2.78
CA TYR A 33 3.88 0.18 4.16
C TYR A 33 5.39 -0.06 4.28
N VAL A 34 6.06 0.77 5.08
CA VAL A 34 7.49 0.72 5.34
C VAL A 34 7.71 0.32 6.80
N PRO A 35 8.14 -0.93 7.07
CA PRO A 35 8.28 -1.46 8.43
C PRO A 35 9.21 -0.64 9.32
N GLU A 36 10.28 -0.07 8.76
CA GLU A 36 11.30 0.70 9.48
C GLU A 36 10.75 1.95 10.15
N ILE A 37 9.71 2.56 9.55
CA ILE A 37 9.03 3.76 10.06
C ILE A 37 7.63 3.45 10.60
N LYS A 38 7.19 2.18 10.52
CA LYS A 38 5.85 1.72 10.93
C LYS A 38 4.72 2.56 10.33
N GLY A 39 4.84 2.92 9.06
CA GLY A 39 3.94 3.85 8.39
C GLY A 39 3.81 3.60 6.89
N PHE A 40 2.79 4.19 6.30
CA PHE A 40 2.53 4.18 4.87
C PHE A 40 3.17 5.42 4.23
N GLN A 41 4.22 5.22 3.46
CA GLN A 41 4.94 6.30 2.79
C GLN A 41 4.47 6.45 1.35
N LEU A 42 4.25 7.70 0.92
CA LEU A 42 3.91 8.01 -0.46
C LEU A 42 5.11 7.78 -1.38
N HIS A 43 4.88 7.04 -2.47
CA HIS A 43 5.95 6.55 -3.36
C HIS A 43 6.80 7.66 -4.01
N TYR A 44 6.22 8.81 -4.37
CA TYR A 44 6.97 9.89 -5.04
C TYR A 44 7.34 11.06 -4.12
N ASP A 45 6.87 11.04 -2.88
CA ASP A 45 7.11 12.09 -1.89
C ASP A 45 7.28 11.44 -0.53
N HIS A 46 8.54 11.11 -0.23
CA HIS A 46 8.90 10.34 0.95
C HIS A 46 8.72 11.13 2.26
N ASP A 47 8.48 12.43 2.18
CA ASP A 47 8.16 13.26 3.35
C ASP A 47 6.71 13.05 3.82
N VAL A 48 5.85 12.46 2.97
CA VAL A 48 4.45 12.14 3.30
C VAL A 48 4.36 10.72 3.83
N VAL A 49 4.13 10.61 5.15
CA VAL A 49 3.93 9.35 5.86
C VAL A 49 2.61 9.40 6.62
N LEU A 50 1.76 8.39 6.41
CA LEU A 50 0.49 8.21 7.11
C LEU A 50 0.58 7.01 8.04
N SER A 51 -0.07 7.08 9.19
CA SER A 51 -0.09 5.96 10.13
C SER A 51 -0.96 4.80 9.63
N PRO A 52 -0.71 3.57 10.09
CA PRO A 52 -1.58 2.43 9.77
C PRO A 52 -3.03 2.64 10.22
N ALA A 53 -3.27 3.35 11.32
CA ALA A 53 -4.60 3.65 11.80
C ALA A 53 -5.35 4.60 10.85
N GLU A 54 -4.69 5.68 10.40
CA GLU A 54 -5.27 6.61 9.42
C GLU A 54 -5.67 5.89 8.11
N MET A 55 -4.81 5.03 7.59
CA MET A 55 -5.11 4.26 6.39
C MET A 55 -6.25 3.26 6.61
N ARG A 56 -6.24 2.56 7.74
CA ARG A 56 -7.24 1.54 8.08
C ARG A 56 -8.64 2.14 8.18
N ASP A 57 -8.76 3.27 8.88
CA ASP A 57 -10.04 3.84 9.26
C ASP A 57 -10.67 4.70 8.14
N ASP A 58 -9.92 4.99 7.08
CA ASP A 58 -10.43 5.67 5.88
C ASP A 58 -11.08 4.67 4.89
N ASP A 59 -12.39 4.79 4.70
CA ASP A 59 -13.21 3.91 3.85
C ASP A 59 -12.91 4.01 2.34
N ASP A 60 -12.32 5.12 1.91
CA ASP A 60 -11.91 5.37 0.54
C ASP A 60 -10.56 4.75 0.22
N VAL A 61 -9.81 4.30 1.22
CA VAL A 61 -8.58 3.53 1.01
C VAL A 61 -8.90 2.10 0.54
N ARG A 62 -8.07 1.61 -0.38
CA ARG A 62 -8.04 0.23 -0.85
C ARG A 62 -6.63 -0.32 -0.69
N PHE A 63 -6.57 -1.59 -0.29
CA PHE A 63 -5.31 -2.26 0.01
C PHE A 63 -5.02 -3.35 -1.00
N TYR A 64 -3.75 -3.48 -1.34
CA TYR A 64 -3.27 -4.44 -2.32
C TYR A 64 -1.97 -5.06 -1.83
N LEU A 65 -1.77 -6.32 -2.18
CA LEU A 65 -0.47 -6.97 -2.13
C LEU A 65 0.20 -6.82 -3.48
N GLN A 66 1.45 -6.41 -3.45
CA GLN A 66 2.34 -6.28 -4.61
C GLN A 66 3.58 -7.15 -4.35
N VAL A 67 4.17 -7.72 -5.41
CA VAL A 67 5.50 -8.36 -5.29
C VAL A 67 6.55 -7.27 -5.04
N HIS A 68 7.40 -7.48 -4.03
CA HIS A 68 8.42 -6.51 -3.63
C HIS A 68 9.31 -6.09 -4.80
N GLY A 69 9.59 -4.79 -4.90
CA GLY A 69 10.45 -4.23 -5.94
C GLY A 69 9.81 -4.16 -7.34
N GLN A 70 8.51 -4.45 -7.48
CA GLN A 70 7.79 -4.10 -8.70
C GLN A 70 7.59 -2.59 -8.80
N ASN A 71 7.95 -2.04 -9.97
CA ASN A 71 7.77 -0.62 -10.27
C ASN A 71 8.34 0.35 -9.21
N PRO A 72 9.62 0.21 -8.78
CA PRO A 72 10.17 0.95 -7.65
C PRO A 72 10.29 2.45 -7.90
N THR A 73 10.18 2.90 -9.15
CA THR A 73 10.34 4.32 -9.57
C THR A 73 9.35 4.77 -10.64
N GLY A 74 8.52 3.88 -11.19
CA GLY A 74 7.82 4.19 -12.43
C GLY A 74 6.50 4.90 -12.17
N ARG A 75 6.33 6.07 -12.78
CA ARG A 75 5.06 6.82 -12.92
C ARG A 75 4.05 6.11 -13.84
N ALA A 76 4.25 4.83 -14.11
CA ALA A 76 3.44 4.08 -15.05
C ALA A 76 2.08 3.75 -14.45
N ARG A 77 1.06 3.64 -15.32
CA ARG A 77 -0.29 3.23 -14.93
C ARG A 77 -0.25 1.94 -14.11
N MET A 78 -1.05 1.89 -13.04
CA MET A 78 -1.28 0.69 -12.22
C MET A 78 -1.57 -0.58 -13.03
N ALA A 79 -2.07 -0.43 -14.25
CA ALA A 79 -2.39 -1.51 -15.18
C ALA A 79 -1.25 -2.50 -15.48
N ASN A 80 0.01 -2.15 -15.19
CA ASN A 80 1.18 -3.02 -15.41
C ASN A 80 1.75 -3.65 -14.13
N ILE A 81 1.11 -3.46 -12.98
CA ILE A 81 1.56 -3.97 -11.68
C ILE A 81 0.63 -5.10 -11.24
N ASP A 82 1.19 -6.19 -10.73
CA ASP A 82 0.40 -7.32 -10.21
C ASP A 82 -0.08 -7.00 -8.80
N PHE A 83 -1.19 -6.26 -8.74
CA PHE A 83 -1.88 -5.94 -7.49
C PHE A 83 -2.94 -6.98 -7.16
N GLN A 84 -2.79 -7.64 -6.03
CA GLN A 84 -3.83 -8.50 -5.47
C GLN A 84 -4.61 -7.74 -4.41
N LEU A 85 -5.89 -7.47 -4.65
CA LEU A 85 -6.77 -6.86 -3.65
C LEU A 85 -6.72 -7.68 -2.34
N VAL A 86 -6.56 -6.98 -1.22
CA VAL A 86 -6.61 -7.53 0.14
C VAL A 86 -7.61 -6.73 0.97
N GLN A 87 -8.48 -7.42 1.69
CA GLN A 87 -9.48 -6.79 2.55
C GLN A 87 -8.83 -6.34 3.87
N ARG A 88 -9.44 -5.34 4.52
CA ARG A 88 -8.94 -4.78 5.79
C ARG A 88 -8.82 -5.84 6.88
N ASP A 89 -9.74 -6.79 6.93
CA ASP A 89 -9.78 -7.90 7.90
C ASP A 89 -8.81 -9.04 7.55
N GLU A 90 -8.19 -9.00 6.37
CA GLU A 90 -7.10 -9.90 5.97
C GLU A 90 -5.72 -9.33 6.33
N ILE A 91 -5.65 -8.15 6.97
CA ILE A 91 -4.40 -7.52 7.42
C ILE A 91 -4.34 -7.56 8.95
N ASN A 92 -3.22 -8.02 9.51
CA ASN A 92 -2.96 -7.89 10.94
C ASN A 92 -2.40 -6.50 11.23
N TRP A 93 -3.24 -5.63 11.81
CA TRP A 93 -2.94 -4.23 12.14
C TRP A 93 -2.32 -4.01 13.53
N ALA A 94 -2.08 -5.09 14.29
CA ALA A 94 -1.69 -5.05 15.70
C ALA A 94 -0.30 -4.45 15.96
#